data_AF-A0A543AV94-F1
#
_entry.id   AF-A0A543AV94-F1
#
_cell.length_a   1.000
_cell.length_b   1.000
_cell.length_c   1.000
_cell.angle_alpha   90.00
_cell.angle_beta   90.00
_cell.angle_gamma   90.00
#
_symmetry.space_group_name_H-M   'P 1'
#
loop_
_entity.id
_entity.type
_entity.pdbx_description
1 polymer ?
#
loop_
_entity_poly.entity_id
_entity_poly.type
_entity_poly.pdbx_seq_one_letter_code
_entity_poly.pdbx_strand_id
1 'polypeptide(L)'
;MTPRATPGDIEWIDSYGQARVCGLIVHKATITGLERHGDRRADGCLTAAAKERLADQLTQQLISHEQQSRAARHAAREPAIWRFCDG
;
A
#
# COMPACT_ATOMS: atom_id res chain seq x y z
N MET A 1 -14.64 3.69 -2.53
CA MET A 1 -13.88 2.94 -3.54
C MET A 1 -12.84 2.15 -2.79
N THR A 2 -12.84 0.82 -2.84
CA THR A 2 -11.84 0.02 -2.12
C THR A 2 -10.51 0.14 -2.85
N PRO A 3 -9.41 0.50 -2.18
CA PRO A 3 -8.12 0.63 -2.83
C PRO A 3 -7.66 -0.73 -3.34
N ARG A 4 -7.20 -0.76 -4.60
CA ARG A 4 -6.73 -1.97 -5.27
C ARG A 4 -5.56 -1.64 -6.18
N ALA A 5 -4.47 -2.39 -6.02
CA ALA A 5 -3.37 -2.41 -6.97
C ALA A 5 -3.60 -3.53 -8.00
N THR A 6 -3.06 -3.33 -9.21
CA THR A 6 -3.12 -4.29 -10.30
C THR A 6 -1.72 -4.77 -10.67
N PRO A 7 -1.57 -5.93 -11.36
CA PRO A 7 -0.28 -6.36 -11.91
C PRO A 7 0.37 -5.30 -12.82
N GLY A 8 -0.45 -4.51 -13.52
CA GLY A 8 0.03 -3.40 -14.36
C GLY A 8 0.63 -2.26 -13.55
N ASP A 9 0.08 -1.94 -12.37
CA ASP A 9 0.70 -0.97 -11.45
C ASP A 9 2.07 -1.47 -10.99
N ILE A 10 2.19 -2.75 -10.65
CA ILE A 10 3.47 -3.36 -10.23
C ILE A 10 4.51 -3.29 -11.35
N GLU A 11 4.12 -3.64 -12.58
CA GLU A 11 4.99 -3.55 -13.76
C GLU A 11 5.42 -2.12 -14.06
N TRP A 12 4.51 -1.16 -13.93
CA TRP A 12 4.84 0.25 -14.09
C TRP A 12 5.85 0.71 -13.02
N ILE A 13 5.61 0.37 -11.75
CA ILE A 13 6.51 0.72 -10.65
C ILE A 13 7.90 0.08 -10.85
N ASP A 14 7.96 -1.20 -11.26
CA ASP A 14 9.23 -1.89 -11.48
C ASP A 14 10.01 -1.27 -12.65
N SER A 15 9.32 -0.85 -13.71
CA SER A 15 9.95 -0.28 -14.92
C SER A 15 10.34 1.19 -14.75
N TYR A 16 9.48 2.00 -14.15
CA TYR A 16 9.60 3.47 -14.11
C TYR A 16 9.94 4.03 -12.74
N GLY A 17 10.04 3.18 -11.71
CA GLY A 17 10.50 3.56 -10.38
C GLY A 17 9.41 4.00 -9.41
N GLN A 18 8.24 4.42 -9.90
CA GLN A 18 7.08 4.78 -9.06
C GLN A 18 5.78 4.84 -9.86
N ALA A 19 4.64 4.69 -9.16
CA ALA A 19 3.31 4.94 -9.72
C ALA A 19 2.38 5.53 -8.69
N ARG A 20 1.29 6.17 -9.16
CA ARG A 20 0.21 6.63 -8.30
C ARG A 20 -0.88 5.56 -8.24
N VAL A 21 -1.03 4.91 -7.09
CA VAL A 21 -2.02 3.84 -6.87
C VAL A 21 -3.01 4.31 -5.82
N CYS A 22 -4.28 4.40 -6.19
CA CYS A 22 -5.36 4.85 -5.30
C CYS A 22 -5.06 6.18 -4.58
N GLY A 23 -4.40 7.12 -5.29
CA GLY A 23 -4.04 8.43 -4.78
C GLY A 23 -2.72 8.51 -4.02
N LEU A 24 -2.13 7.37 -3.64
CA LEU A 24 -0.83 7.27 -2.97
C LEU A 24 0.30 7.07 -3.98
N ILE A 25 1.47 7.66 -3.71
CA ILE A 25 2.68 7.42 -4.50
C ILE A 25 3.36 6.19 -3.92
N VAL A 26 3.57 5.17 -4.75
CA VAL A 26 4.26 3.94 -4.39
C VAL A 26 5.57 3.89 -5.16
N HIS A 27 6.68 3.70 -4.44
CA HIS A 27 8.03 3.66 -5.01
C HIS A 27 8.49 2.22 -5.24
N LYS A 28 9.43 2.04 -6.16
CA LYS A 28 10.04 0.74 -6.48
C LYS A 28 10.64 0.05 -5.27
N ALA A 29 11.25 0.80 -4.35
CA ALA A 29 11.78 0.25 -3.10
C ALA A 29 10.71 -0.50 -2.27
N THR A 30 9.44 -0.06 -2.31
CA THR A 30 8.33 -0.77 -1.67
C THR A 30 8.12 -2.14 -2.30
N ILE A 31 8.15 -2.23 -3.63
CA ILE A 31 8.01 -3.50 -4.35
C ILE A 31 9.21 -4.41 -4.07
N THR A 32 10.43 -3.87 -4.17
CA THR A 32 11.67 -4.63 -3.91
C THR A 32 11.73 -5.19 -2.49
N GLY A 33 11.19 -4.47 -1.50
CA GLY A 33 11.07 -4.98 -0.12
C GLY A 33 10.04 -6.11 0.06
N LEU A 34 9.12 -6.31 -0.90
CA LEU A 34 8.08 -7.34 -0.89
C LEU A 34 8.40 -8.53 -1.80
N GLU A 35 9.48 -8.45 -2.57
CA GLU A 35 9.95 -9.51 -3.43
C GLU A 35 10.46 -10.72 -2.63
N ARG A 36 10.31 -11.89 -3.22
CA ARG A 36 10.77 -13.19 -2.73
C ARG A 36 11.81 -13.75 -3.68
N HIS A 37 12.60 -14.69 -3.17
CA HIS A 37 13.51 -15.44 -4.03
C HIS A 37 12.72 -16.19 -5.11
N GLY A 38 13.13 -16.03 -6.38
CA GLY A 38 12.45 -16.63 -7.54
C GLY A 38 11.35 -15.78 -8.17
N ASP A 39 11.03 -14.60 -7.63
CA ASP A 39 10.02 -13.72 -8.24
C ASP A 39 10.47 -13.10 -9.57
N ARG A 40 11.78 -12.95 -9.74
CA ARG A 40 12.40 -12.41 -10.96
C ARG A 40 12.87 -13.55 -11.87
N ARG A 41 12.65 -13.35 -13.16
CA ARG A 41 13.21 -14.18 -14.23
C ARG A 41 14.69 -13.81 -14.46
N ALA A 42 15.37 -14.61 -15.28
CA ALA A 42 16.77 -14.36 -15.66
C ALA A 42 17.00 -13.03 -16.38
N ASP A 43 15.97 -12.47 -17.04
CA ASP A 43 16.00 -11.15 -17.67
C ASP A 43 15.82 -9.99 -16.68
N GLY A 44 15.70 -10.31 -15.38
CA GLY A 44 15.48 -9.32 -14.32
C GLY A 44 14.03 -8.86 -14.18
N CYS A 45 13.10 -9.26 -15.06
CA CYS A 45 11.70 -8.87 -14.97
C CYS A 45 10.93 -9.75 -13.97
N LEU A 46 9.91 -9.18 -13.33
CA LEU A 46 9.01 -9.93 -12.47
C LEU A 46 8.18 -10.94 -13.26
N THR A 47 8.02 -12.15 -12.71
CA THR A 47 7.10 -13.17 -13.24
C THR A 47 5.64 -12.72 -13.11
N ALA A 48 4.74 -13.27 -13.94
CA ALA A 48 3.31 -12.97 -13.85
C ALA A 48 2.74 -13.30 -12.46
N ALA A 49 3.11 -14.46 -11.91
CA ALA A 49 2.70 -14.86 -10.56
C ALA A 49 3.24 -13.91 -9.47
N ALA A 50 4.48 -13.43 -9.60
CA ALA A 50 5.01 -12.43 -8.69
C ALA A 50 4.25 -11.11 -8.78
N LYS A 51 3.93 -10.63 -9.99
CA LYS A 51 3.16 -9.39 -10.19
C LYS A 51 1.78 -9.48 -9.54
N GLU A 52 1.07 -10.59 -9.69
CA GLU A 52 -0.23 -10.81 -9.04
C GLU A 52 -0.11 -10.81 -7.52
N ARG A 53 0.81 -11.61 -6.98
CA ARG A 53 1.06 -11.70 -5.54
C ARG A 53 1.44 -10.34 -4.93
N LEU A 54 2.30 -9.58 -5.61
CA LEU A 54 2.73 -8.25 -5.18
C LEU A 54 1.57 -7.26 -5.24
N ALA A 55 0.70 -7.34 -6.26
CA ALA A 55 -0.50 -6.52 -6.35
C ALA A 55 -1.47 -6.81 -5.19
N ASP A 56 -1.64 -8.08 -4.81
CA ASP A 56 -2.47 -8.46 -3.67
C ASP A 56 -1.88 -7.95 -2.34
N GLN A 57 -0.56 -8.11 -2.14
CA GLN A 57 0.11 -7.60 -0.94
C GLN A 57 0.03 -6.06 -0.85
N LEU A 58 0.27 -5.36 -1.96
CA LEU A 58 0.15 -3.91 -2.01
C LEU A 58 -1.29 -3.47 -1.74
N THR A 59 -2.28 -4.19 -2.27
CA THR A 59 -3.70 -3.96 -1.98
C THR A 59 -3.98 -4.06 -0.48
N GLN A 60 -3.48 -5.09 0.20
CA GLN A 60 -3.64 -5.23 1.65
C GLN A 60 -2.99 -4.08 2.43
N GLN A 61 -1.80 -3.65 2.02
CA GLN A 61 -1.14 -2.49 2.64
C GLN A 61 -1.94 -1.19 2.45
N LEU A 62 -2.49 -0.97 1.26
CA LEU A 62 -3.31 0.21 0.96
C LEU A 62 -4.60 0.21 1.80
N ILE A 63 -5.28 -0.94 1.92
CA ILE A 63 -6.46 -1.10 2.77
C ILE A 63 -6.12 -0.80 4.23
N SER A 64 -5.01 -1.36 4.73
CA SER A 64 -4.56 -1.12 6.11
C SER A 64 -4.26 0.36 6.35
N HIS A 65 -3.56 1.01 5.42
CA HIS A 65 -3.25 2.44 5.50
C HIS A 65 -4.51 3.31 5.48
N GLU A 66 -5.51 2.97 4.66
CA GLU A 66 -6.79 3.68 4.63
C GLU A 66 -7.54 3.53 5.97
N GLN A 67 -7.58 2.32 6.52
CA GLN A 67 -8.20 2.05 7.83
C GLN A 67 -7.51 2.83 8.95
N GLN A 68 -6.17 2.83 8.99
CA GLN A 68 -5.39 3.60 9.96
C GLN A 68 -5.62 5.11 9.81
N SER A 69 -5.60 5.62 8.58
CA SER A 69 -5.87 7.04 8.30
C SER A 69 -7.28 7.44 8.73
N ARG A 70 -8.27 6.56 8.52
CA ARG A 70 -9.65 6.77 8.96
C ARG A 70 -9.74 6.76 10.49
N ALA A 71 -9.12 5.79 11.17
CA ALA A 71 -9.09 5.70 12.62
C ALA A 71 -8.44 6.94 13.25
N ALA A 72 -7.28 7.37 12.73
CA ALA A 72 -6.58 8.57 13.17
C ALA A 72 -7.44 9.84 13.00
N ARG A 73 -8.18 9.97 11.89
CA ARG A 73 -9.13 11.07 11.68
C ARG A 73 -10.30 11.04 12.66
N HIS A 74 -10.78 9.85 13.05
CA HIS A 74 -11.82 9.72 14.07
C HIS A 74 -11.29 10.10 15.46
N ALA A 75 -10.10 9.62 15.85
CA ALA A 75 -9.47 9.99 17.12
C ALA A 75 -9.16 11.49 17.21
N ALA A 76 -8.69 12.11 16.13
CA ALA A 76 -8.47 13.56 16.07
C ALA A 76 -9.77 14.38 16.06
N ARG A 77 -10.92 13.75 15.79
CA ARG A 77 -12.24 14.37 15.82
C ARG A 77 -12.97 14.18 17.15
N GLU A 78 -12.50 13.32 18.05
CA GLU A 78 -12.97 13.33 19.44
C GLU A 78 -12.46 14.62 20.09
N PRO A 79 -13.34 15.59 20.41
CA PRO A 79 -12.90 16.73 21.17
C PRO A 79 -12.50 16.19 22.54
N ALA A 80 -11.29 16.51 22.98
CA ALA A 80 -10.85 16.31 24.35
C ALA A 80 -11.77 17.14 25.28
N ILE A 81 -12.94 16.60 25.61
CA ILE A 81 -13.78 17.02 26.72
C ILE A 81 -13.74 15.90 27.74
N TRP A 82 -12.53 15.54 28.18
CA TRP A 82 -12.37 15.02 29.54
C TRP A 82 -12.32 16.23 30.48
N ARG A 83 -13.47 16.89 30.64
CA ARG A 83 -13.72 17.61 31.88
C ARG A 83 -14.16 16.55 32.88
N PHE A 84 -13.25 16.14 33.77
CA PHE A 84 -13.68 15.76 35.10
C PHE A 84 -14.38 17.00 35.69
N CYS A 85 -15.69 17.07 35.53
CA CYS A 85 -16.53 17.75 36.49
C CYS A 85 -16.77 16.71 37.57
N ASP A 86 -16.08 16.83 38.69
CA ASP A 86 -16.67 16.61 40.00
C ASP A 86 -15.80 17.39 40.99
N GLY A 87 -16.42 18.43 41.55
CA GLY A 87 -15.93 19.16 42.71
C GLY A 87 -16.37 18.50 44.00
#